data_AF-A0AAV8Y654-F1
#
_entry.id   AF-A0AAV8Y654-F1
#
_cell.length_a   1.000
_cell.length_b   1.000
_cell.length_c   1.000
_cell.angle_alpha   90.00
_cell.angle_beta   90.00
_cell.angle_gamma   90.00
#
_symmetry.space_group_name_H-M   'P 1'
#
loop_
_entity.id
_entity.type
_entity.pdbx_description
1 polymer ?
#
loop_
_entity_poly.entity_id
_entity_poly.type
_entity_poly.pdbx_seq_one_letter_code
_entity_poly.pdbx_strand_id
1 'polypeptide(L)'
;MLQQILRDMYVDPEILVELDDNQKQTLFCKMREEQVRRWRTWNEKLGEELMKPQNNKNMKTVGFLNGIDGEPWVWVMGEHENDKSIDDILKEEAINKARKMAKKETEELIKQAEAHFVDTRDVLQELTLNTQKVAQRVALWEKRLTDERTCEIFQKMQKKHQELAKEAEEEEKRKEQLWREQEEREKYRDDDFTNNLTPCYDITHEIN
;
A
#
# COMPACT_ATOMS: atom_id res chain seq x y z
N MET A 1 -81.30 7.57 -12.07
CA MET A 1 -79.86 7.38 -12.34
C MET A 1 -79.01 8.46 -11.66
N LEU A 2 -79.10 9.74 -12.06
CA LEU A 2 -78.33 10.84 -11.43
C LEU A 2 -78.49 10.95 -9.90
N GLN A 3 -79.70 10.77 -9.38
CA GLN A 3 -79.97 10.81 -7.94
C GLN A 3 -79.27 9.69 -7.15
N GLN A 4 -79.01 8.53 -7.78
CA GLN A 4 -78.28 7.42 -7.14
C GLN A 4 -76.80 7.77 -7.03
N ILE A 5 -76.21 8.32 -8.10
CA ILE A 5 -74.83 8.82 -8.14
C ILE A 5 -74.62 9.91 -7.08
N LEU A 6 -75.53 10.88 -6.96
CA LEU A 6 -75.42 11.94 -5.95
C LEU A 6 -75.59 11.41 -4.51
N ARG A 7 -76.25 10.25 -4.32
CA ARG A 7 -76.34 9.59 -3.02
C ARG A 7 -75.06 8.85 -2.67
N ASP A 8 -74.51 8.10 -3.61
CA ASP A 8 -73.34 7.24 -3.37
C ASP A 8 -72.01 7.98 -3.59
N MET A 9 -72.06 9.18 -4.18
CA MET A 9 -70.91 10.03 -4.55
C MET A 9 -69.89 9.35 -5.49
N TYR A 10 -70.31 8.28 -6.16
CA TYR A 10 -69.49 7.46 -7.06
C TYR A 10 -70.16 7.34 -8.44
N VAL A 11 -69.34 7.34 -9.49
CA VAL A 11 -69.77 7.25 -10.90
C VAL A 11 -68.96 6.15 -11.58
N ASP A 12 -69.63 5.20 -12.24
CA ASP A 12 -68.94 4.18 -13.02
C ASP A 12 -68.23 4.78 -14.25
N PRO A 13 -66.96 4.42 -14.51
CA PRO A 13 -66.18 4.98 -15.61
C PRO A 13 -66.80 4.79 -17.00
N GLU A 14 -67.47 3.67 -17.26
CA GLU A 14 -68.12 3.38 -18.54
C GLU A 14 -69.24 4.39 -18.83
N ILE A 15 -70.07 4.69 -17.83
CA ILE A 15 -71.16 5.67 -17.91
C ILE A 15 -70.62 7.09 -18.08
N LEU A 16 -69.48 7.38 -17.47
CA LEU A 16 -68.84 8.70 -17.56
C LEU A 16 -68.26 8.96 -18.95
N VAL A 17 -67.82 7.93 -19.69
CA VAL A 17 -67.30 8.05 -21.05
C VAL A 17 -68.41 8.29 -22.06
N GLU A 18 -69.55 7.63 -21.88
CA GLU A 18 -70.72 7.76 -22.76
C GLU A 18 -71.44 9.12 -22.65
N LEU A 19 -71.22 9.84 -21.55
CA LEU A 19 -71.86 11.13 -21.28
C LEU A 19 -71.23 12.25 -22.14
N ASP A 20 -72.02 13.24 -22.59
CA ASP A 20 -71.48 14.43 -23.28
C ASP A 20 -70.72 15.34 -22.30
N ASP A 21 -69.76 16.13 -22.79
CA ASP A 21 -68.90 16.97 -21.94
C ASP A 21 -69.72 18.02 -21.14
N ASN A 22 -70.79 18.55 -21.73
CA ASN A 22 -71.72 19.46 -21.04
C ASN A 22 -72.45 18.75 -19.88
N GLN A 23 -72.82 17.49 -20.09
CA GLN A 23 -73.50 16.68 -19.11
C GLN A 23 -72.54 16.24 -17.99
N LYS A 24 -71.27 15.93 -18.31
CA LYS A 24 -70.21 15.69 -17.31
C LYS A 24 -69.95 16.93 -16.45
N GLN A 25 -69.86 18.11 -17.06
CA GLN A 25 -69.67 19.36 -16.33
C GLN A 25 -70.84 19.61 -15.36
N THR A 26 -72.08 19.42 -15.83
CA THR A 26 -73.27 19.55 -14.98
C THR A 26 -73.27 18.54 -13.83
N LEU A 27 -72.91 17.28 -14.10
CA LEU A 27 -72.79 16.22 -13.10
C LEU A 27 -71.75 16.57 -12.02
N PHE A 28 -70.55 17.00 -12.41
CA PHE A 28 -69.49 17.36 -11.47
C PHE A 28 -69.86 18.58 -10.62
N CYS A 29 -70.51 19.59 -11.20
CA CYS A 29 -71.04 20.72 -10.43
C CYS A 29 -72.02 20.24 -9.34
N LYS A 30 -72.96 19.35 -9.69
CA LYS A 30 -73.94 18.81 -8.74
C LYS A 30 -73.31 17.91 -7.68
N MET A 31 -72.33 17.08 -8.04
CA MET A 31 -71.57 16.29 -7.08
C MET A 31 -70.77 17.16 -6.12
N ARG A 32 -70.17 18.25 -6.63
CA ARG A 32 -69.41 19.17 -5.79
C ARG A 32 -70.30 19.93 -4.81
N GLU A 33 -71.46 20.41 -5.26
CA GLU A 33 -72.48 21.01 -4.40
C GLU A 33 -72.87 20.06 -3.27
N GLU A 34 -73.09 18.78 -3.59
CA GLU A 34 -73.49 17.76 -2.62
C GLU A 34 -72.36 17.41 -1.63
N GLN A 35 -71.09 17.34 -2.08
CA GLN A 35 -69.94 17.21 -1.17
C GLN A 35 -69.88 18.37 -0.18
N VAL A 36 -70.01 19.60 -0.67
CA VAL A 36 -69.95 20.79 0.16
C VAL A 36 -71.13 20.82 1.13
N ARG A 37 -72.34 20.43 0.69
CA ARG A 37 -73.52 20.33 1.56
C ARG A 37 -73.30 19.29 2.67
N ARG A 38 -72.85 18.08 2.32
CA ARG A 38 -72.53 17.02 3.32
C ARG A 38 -71.44 17.44 4.28
N TRP A 39 -70.38 18.07 3.77
CA TRP A 39 -69.30 18.58 4.59
C TRP A 39 -69.79 19.67 5.53
N ARG A 40 -70.59 20.64 5.07
CA ARG A 40 -71.18 21.66 5.95
C ARG A 40 -72.05 21.04 7.04
N THR A 41 -72.95 20.12 6.69
CA THR A 41 -73.81 19.44 7.67
C THR A 41 -73.01 18.59 8.66
N TRP A 42 -71.93 17.94 8.20
CA TRP A 42 -71.04 17.19 9.09
C TRP A 42 -70.25 18.13 9.99
N ASN A 43 -69.71 19.23 9.47
CA ASN A 43 -68.91 20.20 10.21
C ASN A 43 -69.76 20.98 11.24
N GLU A 44 -71.01 21.27 10.92
CA GLU A 44 -71.99 21.87 11.84
C GLU A 44 -72.33 20.92 12.99
N LYS A 45 -72.58 19.64 12.68
CA LYS A 45 -72.77 18.59 13.71
C LYS A 45 -71.52 18.37 14.56
N LEU A 46 -70.33 18.33 13.96
CA LEU A 46 -69.06 18.17 14.68
C LEU A 46 -68.76 19.40 15.53
N GLY A 47 -69.06 20.60 15.03
CA GLY A 47 -68.96 21.85 15.79
C GLY A 47 -69.86 21.84 17.02
N GLU A 48 -71.11 21.37 16.90
CA GLU A 48 -72.02 21.20 18.04
C GLU A 48 -71.62 20.05 18.98
N GLU A 49 -71.06 18.96 18.45
CA GLU A 49 -70.66 17.78 19.23
C GLU A 49 -69.34 18.00 20.00
N LEU A 50 -68.38 18.71 19.41
CA LEU A 50 -67.12 19.10 20.06
C LEU A 50 -67.30 20.24 21.08
N MET A 51 -68.38 21.01 21.00
CA MET A 51 -68.73 22.01 22.03
C MET A 51 -69.46 21.43 23.24
N LYS A 52 -69.87 20.16 23.21
CA LYS A 52 -70.40 19.47 24.40
C LYS A 52 -69.25 18.85 25.17
N PRO A 53 -68.95 19.30 26.41
CA PRO A 53 -67.91 18.66 27.20
C PRO A 53 -68.35 17.23 27.54
N GLN A 54 -67.75 16.24 26.88
CA GLN A 54 -67.84 14.85 27.33
C GLN A 54 -67.00 14.74 28.61
N ASN A 55 -67.69 14.68 29.76
CA ASN A 55 -67.09 14.46 31.08
C ASN A 55 -66.50 13.04 31.19
N ASN A 56 -65.41 12.76 30.47
CA ASN A 56 -64.63 11.55 30.61
C ASN A 56 -63.49 11.83 31.59
N LYS A 57 -63.64 11.35 32.83
CA LYS A 57 -62.77 11.64 33.98
C LYS A 57 -61.29 11.21 33.83
N ASN A 58 -60.92 10.55 32.72
CA ASN A 58 -59.62 9.88 32.56
C ASN A 58 -58.85 10.20 31.26
N MET A 59 -59.17 11.27 30.50
CA MET A 59 -58.39 11.64 29.31
C MET A 59 -57.43 12.80 29.59
N LYS A 60 -56.14 12.60 29.26
CA LYS A 60 -55.12 13.66 29.29
C LYS A 60 -55.54 14.78 28.34
N THR A 61 -55.79 15.97 28.88
CA THR A 61 -56.18 17.15 28.10
C THR A 61 -54.96 18.06 27.97
N VAL A 62 -54.67 18.53 26.75
CA VAL A 62 -53.63 19.52 26.52
C VAL A 62 -54.23 20.90 26.77
N GLY A 63 -53.79 21.56 27.82
CA GLY A 63 -54.05 22.99 28.04
C GLY A 63 -52.92 23.81 27.45
N PHE A 64 -53.25 24.87 26.72
CA PHE A 64 -52.26 25.86 26.32
C PHE A 64 -51.90 26.69 27.55
N LEU A 65 -50.61 27.02 27.69
CA LEU A 65 -50.20 28.07 28.60
C LEU A 65 -50.62 29.39 27.95
N ASN A 66 -51.40 30.23 28.63
CA ASN A 66 -51.77 31.54 28.12
C ASN A 66 -50.80 32.60 28.66
N GLY A 67 -50.48 33.59 27.82
CA GLY A 67 -49.76 34.79 28.18
C GLY A 67 -50.59 35.75 29.03
N ILE A 68 -49.98 36.87 29.42
CA ILE A 68 -50.61 37.95 30.20
C ILE A 68 -51.77 38.63 29.46
N ASP A 69 -51.80 38.51 28.14
CA ASP A 69 -52.82 39.00 27.22
C ASP A 69 -54.02 38.04 27.07
N GLY A 70 -53.93 36.83 27.63
CA GLY A 70 -54.93 35.79 27.46
C GLY A 70 -54.82 35.02 26.14
N GLU A 71 -53.84 35.32 25.29
CA GLU A 71 -53.53 34.54 24.10
C GLU A 71 -52.60 33.36 24.47
N PRO A 72 -52.52 32.29 23.66
CA PRO A 72 -51.56 31.21 23.91
C PRO A 72 -50.11 31.72 23.93
N TRP A 73 -49.32 31.31 24.91
CA TRP A 73 -47.91 31.67 25.07
C TRP A 73 -47.10 31.22 23.84
N VAL A 74 -46.37 32.16 23.25
CA VAL A 74 -45.48 31.92 22.12
C VAL A 74 -44.03 32.17 22.57
N TRP A 75 -43.15 31.20 22.33
CA TRP A 75 -41.71 31.39 22.45
C TRP A 75 -41.09 31.60 21.07
N VAL A 76 -40.46 32.75 20.85
CA VAL A 76 -39.71 33.04 19.63
C VAL A 76 -38.23 32.80 19.92
N MET A 77 -37.62 31.83 19.23
CA MET A 77 -36.17 31.60 19.35
C MET A 77 -35.39 32.85 18.96
N GLY A 78 -34.52 33.32 19.85
CA GLY A 78 -33.65 34.48 19.62
C GLY A 78 -34.18 35.82 20.14
N GLU A 79 -35.38 35.87 20.74
CA GLU A 79 -35.89 37.06 21.43
C GLU A 79 -35.65 37.05 22.95
N HIS A 80 -35.33 35.89 23.53
CA HIS A 80 -35.03 35.77 24.96
C HIS A 80 -33.58 36.17 25.27
N GLU A 81 -33.32 36.77 26.45
CA GLU A 81 -32.01 37.33 26.84
C GLU A 81 -30.84 36.33 26.80
N ASN A 82 -31.14 35.03 26.87
CA ASN A 82 -30.15 33.94 26.87
C ASN A 82 -30.09 33.18 25.54
N ASP A 83 -30.96 33.48 24.58
CA ASP A 83 -30.99 32.82 23.28
C ASP A 83 -30.03 33.50 22.31
N LYS A 84 -29.41 32.70 21.43
CA LYS A 84 -28.66 33.25 20.30
C LYS A 84 -29.64 33.85 19.30
N SER A 85 -29.31 35.03 18.76
CA SER A 85 -30.03 35.57 17.62
C SER A 85 -29.96 34.59 16.44
N ILE A 86 -31.03 34.55 15.65
CA ILE A 86 -31.10 33.78 14.41
C ILE A 86 -29.89 34.09 13.51
N ASP A 87 -29.49 35.36 13.43
CA ASP A 87 -28.33 35.77 12.63
C ASP A 87 -27.03 35.14 13.11
N ASP A 88 -26.84 35.00 14.42
CA ASP A 88 -25.62 34.42 15.00
C ASP A 88 -25.59 32.90 14.81
N ILE A 89 -26.75 32.24 14.88
CA ILE A 89 -26.87 30.81 14.56
C ILE A 89 -26.48 30.57 13.09
N LEU A 90 -26.99 31.39 12.17
CA LEU A 90 -26.68 31.28 10.74
C LEU A 90 -25.20 31.56 10.44
N LYS A 91 -24.60 32.57 11.08
CA LYS A 91 -23.16 32.84 10.98
C LYS A 91 -22.33 31.66 11.48
N GLU A 92 -22.66 31.10 12.63
CA GLU A 92 -21.96 29.94 13.20
C GLU A 92 -22.06 28.71 12.29
N GLU A 93 -23.24 28.49 11.70
CA GLU A 93 -23.42 27.41 10.72
C GLU A 93 -22.56 27.61 9.47
N ALA A 94 -22.49 28.84 8.94
CA ALA A 94 -21.64 29.17 7.80
C ALA A 94 -20.16 28.95 8.10
N ILE A 95 -19.70 29.39 9.28
CA ILE A 95 -18.31 29.17 9.75
C ILE A 95 -18.02 27.68 9.88
N ASN A 96 -18.92 26.90 10.48
CA ASN A 96 -18.75 25.46 10.65
C ASN A 96 -18.72 24.72 9.31
N LYS A 97 -19.55 25.12 8.35
CA LYS A 97 -19.50 24.61 6.97
C LYS A 97 -18.15 24.92 6.32
N ALA A 98 -17.69 26.17 6.39
CA ALA A 98 -16.39 26.58 5.84
C ALA A 98 -15.22 25.81 6.47
N ARG A 99 -15.19 25.64 7.79
CA ARG A 99 -14.18 24.84 8.50
C ARG A 99 -14.18 23.38 8.05
N LYS A 100 -15.36 22.79 7.87
CA LYS A 100 -15.49 21.40 7.43
C LYS A 100 -15.00 21.21 6.00
N MET A 101 -15.26 22.18 5.11
CA MET A 101 -14.73 22.16 3.74
C MET A 101 -13.20 22.31 3.75
N ALA A 102 -12.67 23.30 4.46
CA ALA A 102 -11.23 23.50 4.58
C ALA A 102 -10.52 22.25 5.13
N LYS A 103 -11.09 21.60 6.15
CA LYS A 103 -10.54 20.35 6.70
C LYS A 103 -10.47 19.24 5.65
N LYS A 104 -11.55 19.03 4.88
CA LYS A 104 -11.57 18.03 3.81
C LYS A 104 -10.54 18.32 2.73
N GLU A 105 -10.45 19.57 2.27
CA GLU A 105 -9.44 19.99 1.28
C GLU A 105 -8.03 19.74 1.81
N THR A 106 -7.74 20.06 3.07
CA THR A 106 -6.43 19.76 3.67
C THR A 106 -6.15 18.26 3.75
N GLU A 107 -7.15 17.44 4.12
CA GLU A 107 -7.01 15.98 4.16
C GLU A 107 -6.73 15.40 2.76
N GLU A 108 -7.40 15.93 1.72
CA GLU A 108 -7.16 15.54 0.34
C GLU A 108 -5.77 15.93 -0.15
N LEU A 109 -5.31 17.14 0.19
CA LEU A 109 -3.95 17.59 -0.13
C LEU A 109 -2.88 16.75 0.57
N ILE A 110 -3.08 16.43 1.85
CA ILE A 110 -2.19 15.54 2.61
C ILE A 110 -2.14 14.17 1.94
N LYS A 111 -3.30 13.58 1.60
CA LYS A 111 -3.37 12.28 0.92
C LYS A 111 -2.67 12.29 -0.43
N GLN A 112 -2.82 13.37 -1.22
CA GLN A 112 -2.11 13.52 -2.49
C GLN A 112 -0.59 13.64 -2.28
N ALA A 113 -0.15 14.42 -1.30
CA ALA A 113 1.26 14.57 -0.97
C ALA A 113 1.88 13.26 -0.47
N GLU A 114 1.16 12.51 0.37
CA GLU A 114 1.56 11.18 0.84
C GLU A 114 1.66 10.19 -0.32
N ALA A 115 0.67 10.15 -1.22
CA ALA A 115 0.71 9.29 -2.40
C ALA A 115 1.90 9.62 -3.31
N HIS A 116 2.15 10.90 -3.57
CA HIS A 116 3.31 11.36 -4.32
C HIS A 116 4.63 10.98 -3.62
N PHE A 117 4.68 11.12 -2.28
CA PHE A 117 5.87 10.74 -1.51
C PHE A 117 6.14 9.23 -1.57
N VAL A 118 5.12 8.39 -1.45
CA VAL A 118 5.25 6.92 -1.58
C VAL A 118 5.79 6.55 -2.96
N ASP A 119 5.27 7.15 -4.03
CA ASP A 119 5.75 6.93 -5.39
C ASP A 119 7.23 7.31 -5.55
N THR A 120 7.64 8.48 -5.06
CA THR A 120 9.05 8.89 -5.09
C THR A 120 9.97 7.97 -4.29
N ARG A 121 9.50 7.43 -3.15
CA ARG A 121 10.25 6.46 -2.34
C ARG A 121 10.45 5.15 -3.09
N ASP A 122 9.41 4.65 -3.74
CA ASP A 122 9.46 3.38 -4.47
C ASP A 122 10.41 3.50 -5.68
N VAL A 123 10.38 4.61 -6.41
CA VAL A 123 11.36 4.93 -7.47
C VAL A 123 12.79 4.97 -6.92
N LEU A 124 13.01 5.60 -5.76
CA LEU A 124 14.33 5.65 -5.12
C LEU A 124 14.82 4.24 -4.70
N GLN A 125 13.91 3.40 -4.19
CA GLN A 125 14.22 2.02 -3.83
C GLN A 125 14.61 1.19 -5.06
N GLU A 126 13.90 1.33 -6.18
CA GLU A 126 14.30 0.66 -7.42
C GLU A 126 15.68 1.12 -7.91
N LEU A 127 15.96 2.43 -7.85
CA LEU A 127 17.25 2.98 -8.24
C LEU A 127 18.40 2.39 -7.41
N THR A 128 18.21 2.29 -6.09
CA THR A 128 19.22 1.72 -5.18
C THR A 128 19.42 0.22 -5.39
N LEU A 129 18.36 -0.55 -5.63
CA LEU A 129 18.46 -1.96 -5.99
C LEU A 129 19.21 -2.15 -7.32
N ASN A 130 18.98 -1.27 -8.30
CA ASN A 130 19.65 -1.34 -9.58
C ASN A 130 21.15 -1.00 -9.46
N THR A 131 21.51 0.06 -8.71
CA THR A 131 22.93 0.38 -8.45
C THR A 131 23.64 -0.75 -7.71
N GLN A 132 22.98 -1.39 -6.73
CA GLN A 132 23.54 -2.54 -6.04
C GLN A 132 23.76 -3.73 -6.98
N LYS A 133 22.81 -4.01 -7.89
CA LYS A 133 22.97 -5.05 -8.92
C LYS A 133 24.12 -4.74 -9.87
N VAL A 134 24.26 -3.50 -10.32
CA VAL A 134 25.39 -3.07 -11.15
C VAL A 134 26.71 -3.23 -10.40
N ALA A 135 26.78 -2.80 -9.14
CA ALA A 135 27.97 -2.97 -8.29
C ALA A 135 28.33 -4.45 -8.10
N GLN A 136 27.35 -5.33 -7.88
CA GLN A 136 27.57 -6.79 -7.81
C GLN A 136 28.14 -7.34 -9.12
N ARG A 137 27.61 -6.92 -10.26
CA ARG A 137 28.13 -7.33 -11.57
C ARG A 137 29.56 -6.86 -11.81
N VAL A 138 29.89 -5.64 -11.41
CA VAL A 138 31.24 -5.09 -11.50
C VAL A 138 32.19 -5.88 -10.60
N ALA A 139 31.83 -6.12 -9.33
CA ALA A 139 32.65 -6.90 -8.41
C ALA A 139 32.89 -8.35 -8.90
N LEU A 140 31.86 -9.00 -9.46
CA LEU A 140 32.01 -10.32 -10.06
C LEU A 140 32.96 -10.31 -11.27
N TRP A 141 32.89 -9.26 -12.10
CA TRP A 141 33.79 -9.10 -13.23
C TRP A 141 35.23 -8.83 -12.79
N GLU A 142 35.44 -7.94 -11.82
CA GLU A 142 36.76 -7.68 -11.22
C GLU A 142 37.36 -8.95 -10.63
N LYS A 143 36.57 -9.73 -9.88
CA LYS A 143 37.04 -11.01 -9.32
C LYS A 143 37.47 -11.99 -10.43
N ARG A 144 36.68 -12.13 -11.51
CA ARG A 144 37.06 -12.99 -12.65
C ARG A 144 38.37 -12.52 -13.27
N LEU A 145 38.51 -11.21 -13.49
CA LEU A 145 39.73 -10.62 -14.05
C LEU A 145 40.95 -10.87 -13.15
N THR A 146 40.80 -10.76 -11.82
CA THR A 146 41.88 -11.04 -10.89
C THR A 146 42.20 -12.53 -10.80
N ASP A 147 41.19 -13.40 -10.82
CA ASP A 147 41.36 -14.86 -10.81
C ASP A 147 42.10 -15.31 -12.08
N GLU A 148 41.73 -14.78 -13.25
CA GLU A 148 42.45 -15.01 -14.52
C GLU A 148 43.92 -14.56 -14.43
N ARG A 149 44.17 -13.33 -13.98
CA ARG A 149 45.55 -12.81 -13.84
C ARG A 149 46.38 -13.60 -12.82
N THR A 150 45.81 -13.98 -11.69
CA THR A 150 46.52 -14.74 -10.64
C THR A 150 46.82 -16.18 -11.09
N CYS A 151 45.90 -16.82 -11.81
CA CYS A 151 46.15 -18.11 -12.46
C CYS A 151 47.28 -18.04 -13.49
N GLU A 152 47.32 -17.00 -14.32
CA GLU A 152 48.42 -16.78 -15.27
C GLU A 152 49.77 -16.59 -14.58
N ILE A 153 49.81 -15.79 -13.50
CA ILE A 153 51.02 -15.56 -12.70
C ILE A 153 51.48 -16.87 -12.04
N PHE A 154 50.55 -17.64 -11.47
CA PHE A 154 50.84 -18.92 -10.82
C PHE A 154 51.40 -19.95 -11.81
N GLN A 155 50.82 -20.06 -13.00
CA GLN A 155 51.35 -20.95 -14.05
C GLN A 155 52.76 -20.56 -14.48
N LYS A 156 53.04 -19.26 -14.63
CA LYS A 156 54.39 -18.77 -14.93
C LYS A 156 55.38 -19.09 -13.81
N MET A 157 54.98 -18.92 -12.56
CA MET A 157 55.76 -19.31 -11.38
C MET A 157 56.08 -20.81 -11.35
N GLN A 158 55.10 -21.67 -11.62
CA GLN A 158 55.31 -23.12 -11.67
C GLN A 158 56.29 -23.54 -12.77
N LYS A 159 56.17 -22.96 -13.97
CA LYS A 159 57.11 -23.22 -15.07
C LYS A 159 58.54 -22.83 -14.69
N LYS A 160 58.73 -21.65 -14.09
CA LYS A 160 60.01 -21.18 -13.56
C LYS A 160 60.60 -22.15 -12.52
N HIS A 161 59.79 -22.65 -11.59
CA HIS A 161 60.24 -23.65 -10.61
C HIS A 161 60.65 -24.97 -11.25
N GLN A 162 59.90 -25.45 -12.25
CA GLN A 162 60.26 -26.66 -12.99
C GLN A 162 61.54 -26.50 -13.82
N GLU A 163 61.74 -25.34 -14.46
CA GLU A 163 62.96 -25.02 -15.18
C GLU A 163 64.17 -25.03 -14.24
N LEU A 164 64.06 -24.34 -13.09
CA LEU A 164 65.12 -24.33 -12.08
C LEU A 164 65.42 -25.73 -11.53
N ALA A 165 64.40 -26.57 -11.32
CA ALA A 165 64.60 -27.94 -10.84
C ALA A 165 65.33 -28.81 -11.87
N LYS A 166 65.00 -28.68 -13.15
CA LYS A 166 65.70 -29.39 -14.24
C LYS A 166 67.13 -28.91 -14.38
N GLU A 167 67.37 -27.61 -14.29
CA GLU A 167 68.71 -27.04 -14.35
C GLU A 167 69.56 -27.52 -13.18
N ALA A 168 69.01 -27.56 -11.97
CA ALA A 168 69.68 -28.13 -10.80
C ALA A 168 69.97 -29.63 -10.97
N GLU A 169 69.05 -30.42 -11.54
CA GLU A 169 69.26 -31.84 -11.83
C GLU A 169 70.33 -32.04 -12.93
N GLU A 170 70.36 -31.19 -13.95
CA GLU A 170 71.42 -31.19 -14.97
C GLU A 170 72.77 -30.79 -14.38
N GLU A 171 72.80 -29.81 -13.48
CA GLU A 171 74.00 -29.44 -12.75
C GLU A 171 74.49 -30.55 -11.81
N GLU A 172 73.59 -31.24 -11.12
CA GLU A 172 73.95 -32.41 -10.31
C GLU A 172 74.46 -33.55 -11.17
N LYS A 173 73.81 -33.86 -12.30
CA LYS A 173 74.32 -34.84 -13.27
C LYS A 173 75.69 -34.46 -13.80
N ARG A 174 75.92 -33.18 -14.11
CA ARG A 174 77.25 -32.67 -14.52
C ARG A 174 78.27 -32.84 -13.40
N LYS A 175 77.92 -32.52 -12.16
CA LYS A 175 78.78 -32.70 -10.98
C LYS A 175 79.07 -34.18 -10.72
N GLU A 176 78.08 -35.06 -10.86
CA GLU A 176 78.20 -36.50 -10.68
C GLU A 176 79.04 -37.15 -11.79
N GLN A 177 78.90 -36.67 -13.03
CA GLN A 177 79.78 -37.06 -14.13
C GLN A 177 81.23 -36.65 -13.85
N LEU A 178 81.47 -35.41 -13.43
CA LEU A 178 82.80 -34.94 -13.04
C LEU A 178 83.37 -35.71 -11.84
N TRP A 179 82.54 -36.05 -10.85
CA TRP A 179 82.93 -36.86 -9.70
C TRP A 179 83.31 -38.28 -10.11
N ARG A 180 82.50 -38.93 -10.96
CA ARG A 180 82.83 -40.26 -11.49
C ARG A 180 84.11 -40.26 -12.31
N GLU A 181 84.34 -39.24 -13.14
CA GLU A 181 85.61 -39.10 -13.86
C GLU A 181 86.79 -38.90 -12.91
N GLN A 182 86.62 -38.15 -11.81
CA GLN A 182 87.64 -38.02 -10.77
C GLN A 182 87.90 -39.35 -10.05
N GLU A 183 86.86 -40.08 -9.69
CA GLU A 183 86.94 -41.38 -9.03
C GLU A 183 87.60 -42.44 -9.93
N GLU A 184 87.25 -42.50 -11.22
CA GLU A 184 87.95 -43.36 -12.19
C GLU A 184 89.42 -42.96 -12.37
N ARG A 185 89.74 -41.66 -12.32
CA ARG A 185 91.11 -41.16 -12.39
C ARG A 185 91.93 -41.45 -11.13
N GLU A 186 91.29 -41.49 -9.96
CA GLU A 186 91.91 -41.94 -8.70
C GLU A 186 92.12 -43.45 -8.71
N LYS A 187 91.15 -44.23 -9.17
CA LYS A 187 91.30 -45.69 -9.34
C LYS A 187 92.42 -46.06 -10.33
N TYR A 188 92.57 -45.32 -11.42
CA TYR A 188 93.68 -45.50 -12.37
C TYR A 188 95.04 -45.17 -11.74
N ARG A 189 95.11 -44.19 -10.81
CA ARG A 189 96.34 -43.91 -10.03
C ARG A 189 96.64 -45.02 -9.01
N ASP A 190 95.63 -45.58 -8.36
CA ASP A 190 95.80 -46.70 -7.42
C ASP A 190 96.15 -48.01 -8.15
N ASP A 191 95.63 -48.23 -9.37
CA ASP A 191 96.01 -49.34 -10.25
C ASP A 191 97.45 -49.17 -10.80
N ASP A 192 97.93 -47.93 -11.04
CA ASP A 192 99.34 -47.62 -11.34
C ASP A 192 100.26 -47.75 -10.10
N PHE A 193 99.73 -47.54 -8.89
CA PHE A 193 100.46 -47.69 -7.62
C PHE A 193 100.59 -49.16 -7.19
N THR A 194 99.55 -49.97 -7.43
CA THR A 194 99.54 -51.40 -7.10
C THR A 194 100.27 -52.29 -8.12
N ASN A 195 100.44 -51.84 -9.37
CA ASN A 195 101.24 -52.55 -10.37
C ASN A 195 102.76 -52.31 -10.27
N ASN A 196 103.25 -51.52 -9.31
CA ASN A 196 104.68 -51.23 -9.11
C ASN A 196 105.31 -51.75 -7.79
N LEU A 197 104.60 -52.56 -7.01
CA LEU A 197 105.12 -53.26 -5.83
C LEU A 197 104.54 -54.69 -5.85
N THR A 198 105.21 -55.78 -6.23
CA THR A 198 106.59 -56.30 -6.11
C THR A 198 106.60 -57.62 -6.96
N PRO A 199 107.70 -58.38 -7.24
CA PRO A 199 108.81 -58.69 -6.32
C PRO A 199 110.22 -58.92 -6.93
N CYS A 200 111.27 -58.63 -6.17
CA CYS A 200 112.58 -59.27 -6.38
C CYS A 200 113.27 -59.48 -5.02
N TYR A 201 113.25 -60.73 -4.56
CA TYR A 201 114.40 -61.62 -4.34
C TYR A 201 115.35 -61.30 -3.18
N ASP A 202 115.46 -62.31 -2.32
CA ASP A 202 116.54 -62.76 -1.44
C ASP A 202 117.86 -61.99 -1.41
N ILE A 203 118.48 -61.94 -0.21
CA ILE A 203 119.79 -62.57 0.10
C ILE A 203 120.30 -62.07 1.47
N THR A 204 120.31 -63.01 2.43
CA THR A 204 121.28 -63.35 3.49
C THR A 204 122.26 -62.34 4.13
N HIS A 205 122.57 -62.65 5.41
CA HIS A 205 123.81 -62.39 6.19
C HIS A 205 123.94 -60.97 6.75
N GLU A 206 124.53 -60.68 7.91
CA GLU A 206 125.26 -61.39 8.96
C GLU A 206 125.47 -60.35 10.11
N ILE A 207 125.51 -60.82 11.36
CA ILE A 207 126.44 -60.39 12.43
C ILE A 207 126.49 -58.89 12.81
N ASN A 208 125.92 -58.51 13.95
CA ASN A 208 126.59 -58.41 15.28
C ASN A 208 125.61 -57.93 16.35
#